data_AF-A0A2K9NWP1-F1
#
_entry.id   AF-A0A2K9NWP1-F1
#
_cell.length_a   1.000
_cell.length_b   1.000
_cell.length_c   1.000
_cell.angle_alpha   90.00
_cell.angle_beta   90.00
_cell.angle_gamma   90.00
#
_symmetry.space_group_name_H-M   'P 1'
#
loop_
_entity.id
_entity.type
_entity.pdbx_description
1 polymer ?
#
loop_
_entity_poly.entity_id
_entity_poly.type
_entity_poly.pdbx_seq_one_letter_code
_entity_poly.pdbx_strand_id
1 'polypeptide(L)'
;MNPSGKAVAILFSGGTDSTLTAAMLQENFEKVHLVTYDRFGFHATDNTAVQTQALKERYGEDRFVHTFLNVDKLFQHVSYENYFENIKKHGLFNLSTCGLCKLSMHVRTIKYCIDNEVYFVADGANQAMTMEPAQMKPVIDEMKRMYAHFGITYFNPVFEMDGPEDKDFINKSNAKLLARESDYSVASFENEKTPGFRLYKMGLAPSPNVKGSDYDKKRQPRCFQFIIFNIFALKYFMANKTYEEYTDLTTKFYSDKIKSMIKLIENRNDKKVKEMLD
;
A
#
# COMPACT_ATOMS: atom_id res chain seq x y z
N MET A 1 -17.08 10.18 8.14
CA MET A 1 -16.34 10.16 9.41
C MET A 1 -15.51 8.89 9.45
N ASN A 2 -14.28 8.96 9.96
CA ASN A 2 -13.49 7.76 10.19
C ASN A 2 -14.10 6.93 11.33
N PRO A 3 -14.00 5.60 11.31
CA PRO A 3 -14.41 4.76 12.44
C PRO A 3 -13.63 5.11 13.72
N SER A 4 -14.13 4.65 14.87
CA SER A 4 -13.46 4.73 16.17
C SER A 4 -13.54 3.38 16.89
N GLY A 5 -12.64 3.13 17.84
CA GLY A 5 -12.60 1.87 18.59
C GLY A 5 -11.34 1.68 19.42
N LYS A 6 -11.12 0.46 19.93
CA LYS A 6 -9.95 0.16 20.76
C LYS A 6 -8.63 0.21 19.98
N ALA A 7 -8.59 -0.42 18.81
CA ALA A 7 -7.36 -0.52 18.03
C ALA A 7 -7.61 -0.47 16.53
N VAL A 8 -6.62 0.06 15.80
CA VAL A 8 -6.56 0.03 14.34
C VAL A 8 -5.17 -0.40 13.88
N ALA A 9 -5.10 -1.27 12.88
CA ALA A 9 -3.85 -1.61 12.20
C ALA A 9 -3.68 -0.79 10.93
N ILE A 10 -2.48 -0.28 10.70
CA ILE A 10 -2.15 0.53 9.54
C ILE A 10 -1.05 -0.19 8.76
N LEU A 11 -1.30 -0.43 7.47
CA LEU A 11 -0.22 -0.85 6.56
C LEU A 11 0.75 0.33 6.41
N PHE A 12 1.83 0.29 7.19
CA PHE A 12 2.69 1.43 7.46
C PHE A 12 4.01 1.33 6.72
N SER A 13 4.25 2.27 5.80
CA SER A 13 5.49 2.38 5.04
C SER A 13 6.41 3.48 5.55
N GLY A 14 6.02 4.27 6.55
CA GLY A 14 6.74 5.49 6.94
C GLY A 14 6.66 6.60 5.89
N GLY A 15 5.94 6.40 4.79
CA GLY A 15 5.72 7.43 3.79
C GLY A 15 4.72 8.48 4.25
N THR A 16 4.72 9.62 3.57
CA THR A 16 3.82 10.74 3.81
C THR A 16 2.36 10.28 4.03
N ASP A 17 1.80 9.48 3.12
CA ASP A 17 0.38 9.08 3.19
C ASP A 17 0.10 8.17 4.39
N SER A 18 0.91 7.13 4.61
CA SER A 18 0.72 6.21 5.74
C SER A 18 0.99 6.87 7.10
N THR A 19 1.90 7.85 7.15
CA THR A 19 2.14 8.66 8.35
C THR A 19 0.94 9.54 8.66
N LEU A 20 0.35 10.17 7.65
CA LEU A 20 -0.86 10.97 7.85
C LEU A 20 -2.04 10.11 8.29
N THR A 21 -2.22 8.93 7.68
CA THR A 21 -3.23 7.96 8.14
C THR A 21 -3.06 7.66 9.64
N ALA A 22 -1.83 7.41 10.11
CA ALA A 22 -1.56 7.18 11.53
C ALA A 22 -1.85 8.40 12.42
N ALA A 23 -1.41 9.58 12.00
CA ALA A 23 -1.63 10.83 12.73
C ALA A 23 -3.13 11.21 12.83
N MET A 24 -3.93 10.89 11.82
CA MET A 24 -5.37 11.13 11.82
C MET A 24 -6.12 10.12 12.70
N LEU A 25 -5.76 8.84 12.62
CA LEU A 25 -6.52 7.79 13.30
C LEU A 25 -6.18 7.67 14.78
N GLN A 26 -5.05 8.23 15.24
CA GLN A 26 -4.77 8.27 16.66
C GLN A 26 -5.87 8.99 17.44
N GLU A 27 -6.58 9.99 16.90
CA GLU A 27 -7.66 10.66 17.65
C GLU A 27 -8.88 9.76 17.88
N ASN A 28 -9.08 8.77 17.01
CA ASN A 28 -10.27 7.91 16.99
C ASN A 28 -10.06 6.56 17.67
N PHE A 29 -8.81 6.17 17.92
CA PHE A 29 -8.47 4.85 18.43
C PHE A 29 -7.58 4.95 19.67
N GLU A 30 -7.77 4.03 20.62
CA GLU A 30 -6.91 3.98 21.82
C GLU A 30 -5.48 3.54 21.47
N LYS A 31 -5.34 2.64 20.49
CA LYS A 31 -4.08 2.07 20.04
C LYS A 31 -3.97 2.04 18.52
N VAL A 32 -2.81 2.43 17.99
CA VAL A 32 -2.50 2.37 16.56
C VAL A 32 -1.36 1.38 16.33
N HIS A 33 -1.63 0.30 15.60
CA HIS A 33 -0.65 -0.71 15.22
C HIS A 33 -0.07 -0.33 13.85
N LEU A 34 1.18 0.13 13.83
CA LEU A 34 1.94 0.39 12.63
C LEU A 34 2.54 -0.93 12.15
N VAL A 35 2.00 -1.50 11.07
CA VAL A 35 2.44 -2.78 10.52
C VAL A 35 3.30 -2.52 9.28
N THR A 36 4.60 -2.71 9.43
CA THR A 36 5.58 -2.60 8.35
C THR A 36 5.95 -3.99 7.86
N TYR A 37 6.19 -4.11 6.55
CA TYR A 37 6.49 -5.38 5.91
C TYR A 37 7.94 -5.43 5.46
N ASP A 38 8.53 -6.61 5.61
CA ASP A 38 9.83 -6.92 5.05
C ASP A 38 9.75 -8.09 4.08
N ARG A 39 10.58 -8.04 3.05
CA ARG A 39 10.71 -9.08 2.03
C ARG A 39 11.99 -8.90 1.23
N PHE A 40 12.47 -9.98 0.63
CA PHE A 40 13.65 -10.00 -0.21
C PHE A 40 13.59 -8.98 -1.36
N GLY A 41 14.38 -7.91 -1.27
CA GLY A 41 14.43 -6.83 -2.25
C GLY A 41 13.78 -5.53 -1.79
N PHE A 42 13.28 -5.50 -0.56
CA PHE A 42 13.16 -4.26 0.18
C PHE A 42 14.52 -3.87 0.77
N HIS A 43 14.78 -2.56 0.79
CA HIS A 43 15.96 -1.98 1.41
C HIS A 43 15.53 -0.89 2.38
N ALA A 44 16.27 -0.77 3.48
CA ALA A 44 16.08 0.27 4.49
C ALA A 44 14.65 0.29 5.08
N THR A 45 14.10 -0.89 5.38
CA THR A 45 12.83 -1.06 6.09
C THR A 45 12.84 -0.39 7.47
N ASP A 46 13.99 -0.39 8.13
CA ASP A 46 14.21 0.26 9.43
C ASP A 46 14.01 1.79 9.39
N ASN A 47 14.06 2.42 8.22
CA ASN A 47 13.79 3.85 8.08
C ASN A 47 12.39 4.25 8.57
N THR A 48 11.45 3.30 8.56
CA THR A 48 10.09 3.51 9.07
C THR A 48 10.07 3.88 10.56
N ALA A 49 11.09 3.46 11.33
CA ALA A 49 11.22 3.79 12.74
C ALA A 49 11.33 5.30 13.00
N VAL A 50 11.88 6.07 12.05
CA VAL A 50 11.98 7.54 12.17
C VAL A 50 10.61 8.17 12.32
N GLN A 51 9.64 7.76 11.50
CA GLN A 51 8.28 8.31 11.55
C GLN A 51 7.47 7.73 12.72
N THR A 52 7.70 6.46 13.05
CA THR A 52 7.16 5.86 14.27
C THR A 52 7.56 6.67 15.50
N GLN A 53 8.84 7.04 15.62
CA GLN A 53 9.35 7.81 16.75
C GLN A 53 8.75 9.22 16.78
N ALA A 54 8.66 9.90 15.63
CA ALA A 54 8.03 11.22 15.56
C ALA A 54 6.54 11.20 15.99
N LEU A 55 5.80 10.15 15.60
CA LEU A 55 4.41 9.95 16.01
C LEU A 55 4.30 9.73 17.54
N LYS A 56 5.17 8.89 18.10
CA LYS A 56 5.23 8.60 19.54
C LYS A 56 5.59 9.82 20.38
N GLU A 57 6.61 10.58 19.97
CA GLU A 57 7.00 11.83 20.64
C GLU A 57 5.86 12.86 20.62
N ARG A 58 5.09 12.90 19.53
CA ARG A 58 4.03 13.90 19.35
C ARG A 58 2.74 13.58 20.10
N TYR A 59 2.35 12.31 20.15
CA TYR A 59 1.03 11.91 20.67
C TYR A 59 1.09 10.95 21.86
N GLY A 60 2.25 10.42 22.22
CA GLY A 60 2.47 9.52 23.35
C GLY A 60 3.02 8.16 22.92
N GLU A 61 4.02 7.68 23.66
CA GLU A 61 4.71 6.41 23.41
C GLU A 61 3.74 5.21 23.39
N ASP A 62 2.81 5.19 24.34
CA ASP A 62 1.82 4.12 24.51
C ASP A 62 0.74 4.10 23.43
N ARG A 63 0.67 5.10 22.54
CA ARG A 63 -0.33 5.16 21.47
C ARG A 63 0.02 4.27 20.28
N PHE A 64 1.30 4.03 20.02
CA PHE A 64 1.75 3.35 18.81
C PHE A 64 2.52 2.07 19.11
N VAL A 65 2.16 0.99 18.42
CA VAL A 65 2.93 -0.27 18.38
C VAL A 65 3.43 -0.47 16.97
N HIS A 66 4.75 -0.58 16.80
CA HIS A 66 5.36 -0.79 15.49
C HIS A 66 5.83 -2.23 15.37
N THR A 67 5.27 -2.95 14.40
CA THR A 67 5.55 -4.37 14.15
C THR A 67 6.11 -4.54 12.74
N PHE A 68 7.15 -5.36 12.61
CA PHE A 68 7.68 -5.80 11.33
C PHE A 68 7.21 -7.22 11.03
N LEU A 69 6.63 -7.44 9.86
CA LEU A 69 6.16 -8.75 9.41
C LEU A 69 6.87 -9.15 8.11
N ASN A 70 7.49 -10.33 8.08
CA ASN A 70 8.02 -10.88 6.84
C ASN A 70 6.86 -11.40 5.96
N VAL A 71 6.95 -11.16 4.65
CA VAL A 71 5.95 -11.63 3.66
C VAL A 71 6.56 -12.42 2.51
N ASP A 72 7.78 -12.93 2.62
CA ASP A 72 8.47 -13.60 1.51
C ASP A 72 7.73 -14.85 1.03
N LYS A 73 7.36 -15.73 1.97
CA LYS A 73 6.63 -16.97 1.64
C LYS A 73 5.25 -16.66 1.07
N LEU A 74 4.54 -15.68 1.64
CA LEU A 74 3.24 -15.25 1.14
C LEU A 74 3.34 -14.63 -0.24
N PHE A 75 4.33 -13.77 -0.47
CA PHE A 75 4.55 -13.17 -1.78
C PHE A 75 4.89 -14.23 -2.83
N GLN A 76 5.74 -15.21 -2.48
CA GLN A 76 6.03 -16.35 -3.35
C GLN A 76 4.75 -17.13 -3.67
N HIS A 77 3.95 -17.45 -2.66
CA HIS A 77 2.69 -18.18 -2.84
C HIS A 77 1.71 -17.41 -3.74
N VAL A 78 1.43 -16.14 -3.41
CA VAL A 78 0.55 -15.25 -4.19
C VAL A 78 1.02 -15.14 -5.65
N SER A 79 2.33 -15.11 -5.89
CA SER A 79 2.90 -14.97 -7.23
C SER A 79 2.83 -16.26 -8.06
N TYR A 80 3.03 -17.42 -7.44
CA TYR A 80 3.27 -18.68 -8.15
C TYR A 80 2.18 -19.74 -7.96
N GLU A 81 1.18 -19.52 -7.09
CA GLU A 81 0.04 -20.42 -7.02
C GLU A 81 -0.65 -20.52 -8.39
N ASN A 82 -1.00 -21.74 -8.80
CA ASN A 82 -1.68 -22.03 -10.06
C ASN A 82 -1.08 -21.30 -11.27
N TYR A 83 0.26 -21.18 -11.32
CA TYR A 83 0.96 -20.27 -12.24
C TYR A 83 0.56 -20.44 -13.71
N PHE A 84 0.54 -21.68 -14.22
CA PHE A 84 0.18 -21.97 -15.62
C PHE A 84 -1.30 -21.67 -15.91
N GLU A 85 -2.19 -21.98 -14.98
CA GLU A 85 -3.61 -21.65 -15.12
C GLU A 85 -3.83 -20.14 -15.13
N ASN A 86 -3.12 -19.43 -14.25
CA ASN A 86 -3.16 -17.97 -14.17
C ASN A 86 -2.61 -17.32 -15.44
N ILE A 87 -1.54 -17.85 -16.04
CA ILE A 87 -1.05 -17.38 -17.34
C ILE A 87 -2.09 -17.63 -18.43
N LYS A 88 -2.67 -18.84 -18.49
CA LYS A 88 -3.67 -19.18 -19.49
C LYS A 88 -4.91 -18.28 -19.40
N LYS A 89 -5.33 -17.92 -18.18
CA LYS A 89 -6.56 -17.16 -17.91
C LYS A 89 -6.36 -15.65 -17.93
N HIS A 90 -5.24 -15.17 -17.39
CA HIS A 90 -4.97 -13.75 -17.16
C HIS A 90 -3.72 -13.25 -17.90
N GLY A 91 -3.07 -14.05 -18.73
CA GLY A 91 -1.88 -13.65 -19.46
C GLY A 91 -0.74 -13.24 -18.52
N LEU A 92 -0.11 -12.09 -18.82
CA LEU A 92 1.07 -11.62 -18.10
C LEU A 92 0.76 -10.81 -16.82
N PHE A 93 -0.49 -10.82 -16.32
CA PHE A 93 -0.85 -10.08 -15.09
C PHE A 93 -0.14 -10.61 -13.83
N ASN A 94 0.42 -11.83 -13.85
CA ASN A 94 1.36 -12.30 -12.83
C ASN A 94 2.66 -11.46 -12.74
N LEU A 95 2.95 -10.61 -13.73
CA LEU A 95 4.05 -9.62 -13.69
C LEU A 95 3.67 -8.36 -12.91
N SER A 96 2.45 -8.29 -12.37
CA SER A 96 1.99 -7.23 -11.47
C SER A 96 2.61 -7.35 -10.08
N THR A 97 3.95 -7.41 -10.01
CA THR A 97 4.74 -7.74 -8.82
C THR A 97 4.41 -6.82 -7.64
N CYS A 98 4.25 -5.53 -7.88
CA CYS A 98 3.93 -4.55 -6.84
C CYS A 98 2.54 -4.78 -6.22
N GLY A 99 1.52 -5.04 -7.03
CA GLY A 99 0.20 -5.30 -6.49
C GLY A 99 0.09 -6.69 -5.84
N LEU A 100 0.77 -7.72 -6.36
CA LEU A 100 0.85 -9.04 -5.73
C LEU A 100 1.58 -8.97 -4.38
N CYS A 101 2.63 -8.15 -4.31
CA CYS A 101 3.32 -7.83 -3.08
C CYS A 101 2.38 -7.15 -2.08
N LYS A 102 1.63 -6.12 -2.49
CA LYS A 102 0.61 -5.50 -1.63
C LYS A 102 -0.46 -6.50 -1.19
N LEU A 103 -0.96 -7.36 -2.07
CA LEU A 103 -1.91 -8.41 -1.70
C LEU A 103 -1.36 -9.32 -0.60
N SER A 104 -0.08 -9.72 -0.69
CA SER A 104 0.56 -10.51 0.36
C SER A 104 0.64 -9.77 1.71
N MET A 105 0.85 -8.45 1.68
CA MET A 105 0.82 -7.60 2.88
C MET A 105 -0.56 -7.60 3.52
N HIS A 106 -1.62 -7.41 2.72
CA HIS A 106 -3.00 -7.42 3.23
C HIS A 106 -3.40 -8.77 3.83
N VAL A 107 -3.01 -9.88 3.20
CA VAL A 107 -3.20 -11.24 3.75
C VAL A 107 -2.50 -11.38 5.11
N ARG A 108 -1.24 -10.92 5.21
CA ARG A 108 -0.49 -10.93 6.46
C ARG A 108 -1.13 -10.01 7.51
N THR A 109 -1.70 -8.87 7.13
CA THR A 109 -2.45 -7.99 8.04
C THR A 109 -3.69 -8.67 8.58
N ILE A 110 -4.46 -9.38 7.74
CA ILE A 110 -5.67 -10.08 8.21
C ILE A 110 -5.28 -11.10 9.28
N LYS A 111 -4.23 -11.89 9.02
CA LYS A 111 -3.70 -12.83 10.03
C LYS A 111 -3.28 -12.11 11.32
N TYR A 112 -2.52 -11.02 11.21
CA TYR A 112 -2.12 -10.20 12.35
C TYR A 112 -3.33 -9.69 13.15
N CYS A 113 -4.34 -9.18 12.47
CA CYS A 113 -5.57 -8.68 13.07
C CYS A 113 -6.35 -9.78 13.79
N ILE A 114 -6.44 -10.98 13.21
CA ILE A 114 -7.06 -12.15 13.86
C ILE A 114 -6.29 -12.53 15.13
N ASP A 115 -4.97 -12.57 15.08
CA ASP A 115 -4.12 -12.95 16.22
C ASP A 115 -4.15 -11.92 17.37
N ASN A 116 -4.45 -10.64 17.06
CA ASN A 116 -4.42 -9.52 18.01
C ASN A 116 -5.80 -8.90 18.27
N GLU A 117 -6.88 -9.52 17.81
CA GLU A 117 -8.27 -9.04 17.96
C GLU A 117 -8.47 -7.58 17.49
N VAL A 118 -7.84 -7.20 16.37
CA VAL A 118 -7.95 -5.86 15.76
C VAL A 118 -8.95 -5.89 14.60
N TYR A 119 -10.06 -5.14 14.74
CA TYR A 119 -11.19 -5.17 13.80
C TYR A 119 -11.20 -4.03 12.78
N PHE A 120 -10.22 -3.12 12.84
CA PHE A 120 -10.11 -1.98 11.95
C PHE A 120 -8.74 -1.96 11.28
N VAL A 121 -8.73 -1.77 9.97
CA VAL A 121 -7.51 -1.69 9.17
C VAL A 121 -7.58 -0.46 8.27
N ALA A 122 -6.47 0.27 8.17
CA ALA A 122 -6.31 1.35 7.23
C ALA A 122 -4.98 1.27 6.49
N ASP A 123 -4.86 2.02 5.40
CA ASP A 123 -3.58 2.26 4.75
C ASP A 123 -3.46 3.71 4.22
N GLY A 124 -2.36 3.98 3.51
CA GLY A 124 -2.10 5.23 2.83
C GLY A 124 -2.40 5.22 1.32
N ALA A 125 -3.28 4.34 0.82
CA ALA A 125 -3.65 4.35 -0.60
C ALA A 125 -4.23 5.70 -1.01
N ASN A 126 -3.84 6.19 -2.19
CA ASN A 126 -4.25 7.47 -2.77
C ASN A 126 -4.69 7.28 -4.22
N GLN A 127 -5.54 8.17 -4.73
CA GLN A 127 -6.03 8.05 -6.11
C GLN A 127 -5.04 8.55 -7.19
N ALA A 128 -3.91 9.16 -6.79
CA ALA A 128 -2.93 9.71 -7.72
C ALA A 128 -2.09 8.62 -8.43
N MET A 129 -2.00 7.41 -7.89
CA MET A 129 -1.27 6.28 -8.48
C MET A 129 -2.21 5.31 -9.21
N THR A 130 -2.92 5.81 -10.22
CA THR A 130 -3.98 5.10 -10.95
C THR A 130 -3.56 3.76 -11.55
N MET A 131 -2.29 3.59 -11.93
CA MET A 131 -1.80 2.33 -12.50
C MET A 131 -1.51 1.25 -11.46
N GLU A 132 -1.27 1.60 -10.19
CA GLU A 132 -0.93 0.63 -9.15
C GLU A 132 -2.18 -0.12 -8.71
N PRO A 133 -2.25 -1.46 -8.87
CA PRO A 133 -3.48 -2.21 -8.60
C PRO A 133 -4.06 -1.98 -7.20
N ALA A 134 -3.21 -1.93 -6.17
CA ALA A 134 -3.65 -1.73 -4.78
C ALA A 134 -4.25 -0.33 -4.51
N GLN A 135 -4.11 0.60 -5.46
CA GLN A 135 -4.66 1.96 -5.41
C GLN A 135 -5.84 2.16 -6.38
N MET A 136 -6.15 1.15 -7.21
CA MET A 136 -7.31 1.18 -8.10
C MET A 136 -8.59 0.95 -7.30
N LYS A 137 -9.57 1.85 -7.44
CA LYS A 137 -10.83 1.77 -6.69
C LYS A 137 -11.55 0.41 -6.78
N PRO A 138 -11.71 -0.22 -7.97
CA PRO A 138 -12.36 -1.53 -8.05
C PRO A 138 -11.59 -2.64 -7.32
N VAL A 139 -10.25 -2.60 -7.34
CA VAL A 139 -9.40 -3.55 -6.61
C VAL A 139 -9.48 -3.29 -5.10
N ILE A 140 -9.46 -2.02 -4.67
CA ILE A 140 -9.68 -1.64 -3.27
C ILE A 140 -11.02 -2.19 -2.77
N ASP A 141 -12.08 -2.11 -3.58
CA ASP A 141 -13.38 -2.63 -3.19
C ASP A 141 -13.40 -4.17 -3.07
N GLU A 142 -12.63 -4.89 -3.88
CA GLU A 142 -12.37 -6.33 -3.67
C GLU A 142 -11.58 -6.59 -2.38
N MET A 143 -10.58 -5.75 -2.06
CA MET A 143 -9.83 -5.87 -0.81
C MET A 143 -10.73 -5.62 0.41
N LYS A 144 -11.64 -4.64 0.33
CA LYS A 144 -12.64 -4.41 1.38
C LYS A 144 -13.55 -5.62 1.59
N ARG A 145 -13.99 -6.27 0.51
CA ARG A 145 -14.74 -7.54 0.59
C ARG A 145 -13.93 -8.64 1.27
N MET A 146 -12.64 -8.75 0.95
CA MET A 146 -11.74 -9.70 1.60
C MET A 146 -11.65 -9.47 3.12
N TYR A 147 -11.43 -8.23 3.57
CA TYR A 147 -11.39 -7.92 5.00
C TYR A 147 -12.74 -8.16 5.69
N ALA A 148 -13.84 -7.76 5.05
CA ALA A 148 -15.19 -7.93 5.58
C ALA A 148 -15.54 -9.40 5.83
N HIS A 149 -15.05 -10.31 4.98
CA HIS A 149 -15.19 -11.77 5.17
C HIS A 149 -14.65 -12.26 6.53
N PHE A 150 -13.61 -11.61 7.04
CA PHE A 150 -13.00 -11.92 8.34
C PHE A 150 -13.49 -11.00 9.48
N GLY A 151 -14.58 -10.25 9.27
CA GLY A 151 -15.13 -9.34 10.27
C GLY A 151 -14.27 -8.10 10.52
N ILE A 152 -13.41 -7.72 9.57
CA ILE A 152 -12.50 -6.57 9.69
C ILE A 152 -12.99 -5.44 8.77
N THR A 153 -13.02 -4.22 9.28
CA THR A 153 -13.34 -3.02 8.50
C THR A 153 -12.07 -2.43 7.89
N TYR A 154 -11.96 -2.47 6.56
CA TYR A 154 -10.85 -1.85 5.82
C TYR A 154 -11.25 -0.52 5.16
N PHE A 155 -10.45 0.52 5.35
CA PHE A 155 -10.74 1.86 4.84
C PHE A 155 -9.48 2.68 4.55
N ASN A 156 -9.60 3.75 3.76
CA ASN A 156 -8.46 4.52 3.23
C ASN A 156 -8.66 6.02 3.51
N PRO A 157 -8.27 6.53 4.70
CA PRO A 157 -8.61 7.90 5.13
C PRO A 157 -8.08 9.02 4.24
N VAL A 158 -7.01 8.75 3.51
CA VAL A 158 -6.29 9.72 2.69
C VAL A 158 -6.54 9.53 1.18
N PHE A 159 -7.43 8.62 0.79
CA PHE A 159 -7.61 8.22 -0.62
C PHE A 159 -7.93 9.40 -1.54
N GLU A 160 -8.78 10.31 -1.06
CA GLU A 160 -9.28 11.46 -1.84
C GLU A 160 -8.41 12.72 -1.69
N MET A 161 -7.32 12.68 -0.91
CA MET A 161 -6.55 13.89 -0.55
C MET A 161 -5.64 14.39 -1.68
N ASP A 162 -5.08 13.49 -2.46
CA ASP A 162 -4.38 13.81 -3.71
C ASP A 162 -5.30 13.41 -4.87
N GLY A 163 -6.17 14.35 -5.28
CA GLY A 163 -7.02 14.16 -6.46
C GLY A 163 -6.19 13.93 -7.71
N PRO A 164 -6.69 13.19 -8.72
CA PRO A 164 -6.09 13.24 -10.04
C PRO A 164 -6.18 14.69 -10.50
N GLU A 165 -5.06 15.42 -10.49
CA GLU A 165 -4.98 16.61 -11.32
C GLU A 165 -5.24 16.13 -12.75
N ASP A 166 -6.23 16.73 -13.42
CA ASP A 166 -6.44 16.61 -14.87
C ASP A 166 -5.11 16.94 -15.56
N LYS A 167 -4.31 15.91 -15.75
CA LYS A 167 -3.03 15.94 -16.43
C LYS A 167 -3.11 14.75 -17.34
N ASP A 168 -3.51 15.06 -18.57
CA ASP A 168 -3.41 14.23 -19.76
C ASP A 168 -2.54 13.00 -19.55
N PHE A 169 -3.13 11.85 -19.85
CA PHE A 169 -2.70 10.47 -19.65
C PHE A 169 -1.24 10.12 -20.04
N ILE A 170 -0.45 11.09 -20.53
CA ILE A 170 0.97 11.01 -20.84
C ILE A 170 1.66 12.35 -20.49
N ASN A 171 1.58 12.85 -19.25
CA ASN A 171 2.28 14.09 -18.91
C ASN A 171 3.74 13.82 -18.54
N LYS A 172 4.64 13.74 -19.55
CA LYS A 172 6.11 13.96 -19.58
C LYS A 172 7.03 13.38 -18.47
N SER A 173 6.52 12.85 -17.37
CA SER A 173 7.26 12.22 -16.27
C SER A 173 7.76 10.82 -16.65
N ASN A 174 7.06 10.15 -17.57
CA ASN A 174 7.53 8.91 -18.18
C ASN A 174 8.63 9.13 -19.23
N ALA A 175 8.79 10.35 -19.77
CA ALA A 175 9.94 10.70 -20.60
C ALA A 175 11.21 10.91 -19.74
N LYS A 176 11.05 11.38 -18.49
CA LYS A 176 12.15 11.52 -17.53
C LYS A 176 12.67 10.19 -16.97
N LEU A 177 11.87 9.13 -16.94
CA LEU A 177 12.35 7.76 -16.63
C LEU A 177 13.30 7.21 -17.71
N LEU A 178 13.39 7.87 -18.87
CA LEU A 178 14.30 7.55 -19.98
C LEU A 178 15.45 8.55 -20.13
N ALA A 179 15.46 9.66 -19.37
CA ALA A 179 16.50 10.68 -19.42
C ALA A 179 17.29 10.72 -18.10
N ARG A 180 18.61 10.56 -18.19
CA ARG A 180 19.55 10.79 -17.09
C ARG A 180 19.35 12.19 -16.51
N GLU A 181 19.39 12.27 -15.18
CA GLU A 181 19.50 13.46 -14.30
C GLU A 181 18.97 14.79 -14.83
N SER A 182 17.93 15.34 -14.20
CA SER A 182 17.93 16.73 -13.70
C SER A 182 16.59 17.17 -13.09
N ASP A 183 16.74 17.85 -11.96
CA ASP A 183 15.92 18.91 -11.37
C ASP A 183 14.42 18.66 -11.20
N TYR A 184 14.06 18.45 -9.92
CA TYR A 184 12.75 18.80 -9.40
C TYR A 184 12.64 20.32 -9.35
N SER A 185 12.01 20.91 -10.37
CA SER A 185 11.45 22.26 -10.21
C SER A 185 10.34 22.18 -9.18
N VAL A 186 10.54 22.88 -8.06
CA VAL A 186 9.58 23.07 -6.97
C VAL A 186 8.38 23.82 -7.52
N ALA A 187 7.38 23.10 -8.02
CA ALA A 187 6.09 23.70 -8.28
C ALA A 187 5.44 23.96 -6.90
N SER A 188 5.32 25.23 -6.56
CA SER A 188 4.66 25.72 -5.36
C SER A 188 3.17 25.41 -5.42
N PHE A 189 2.77 24.26 -4.89
CA PHE A 189 1.36 23.95 -4.65
C PHE A 189 1.09 24.16 -3.15
N GLU A 190 0.65 25.36 -2.78
CA GLU A 190 -0.02 25.62 -1.50
C GLU A 190 -1.43 25.01 -1.51
N ASN A 191 -1.55 23.73 -1.84
CA ASN A 191 -2.82 23.05 -1.77
C ASN A 191 -2.95 22.43 -0.38
N GLU A 192 -3.77 23.06 0.47
CA GLU A 192 -3.97 22.64 1.87
C GLU A 192 -4.51 21.21 2.04
N LYS A 193 -4.87 20.56 0.92
CA LYS A 193 -5.45 19.23 0.86
C LYS A 193 -4.42 18.10 0.79
N THR A 194 -3.17 18.37 0.41
CA THR A 194 -2.19 17.29 0.23
C THR A 194 -1.76 16.68 1.56
N PRO A 195 -1.39 15.38 1.58
CA PRO A 195 -0.92 14.73 2.78
C PRO A 195 0.32 15.39 3.42
N GLY A 196 1.25 15.88 2.59
CA GLY A 196 2.46 16.58 3.05
C GLY A 196 2.13 17.88 3.79
N PHE A 197 1.20 18.67 3.26
CA PHE A 197 0.77 19.92 3.89
C PHE A 197 0.10 19.66 5.24
N ARG A 198 -0.77 18.64 5.32
CA ARG A 198 -1.43 18.24 6.58
C ARG A 198 -0.42 17.83 7.64
N LEU A 199 0.58 17.01 7.29
CA LEU A 199 1.65 16.64 8.22
C LEU A 199 2.47 17.84 8.68
N TYR A 200 2.76 18.79 7.80
CA TYR A 200 3.45 20.03 8.16
C TYR A 200 2.66 20.84 9.19
N LYS A 201 1.35 21.02 8.97
CA LYS A 201 0.46 21.70 9.93
C LYS A 201 0.36 20.97 11.28
N MET A 202 0.55 19.65 11.31
CA MET A 202 0.59 18.85 12.54
C MET A 202 1.96 18.89 13.25
N GLY A 203 2.98 19.48 12.63
CA GLY A 203 4.36 19.49 13.14
C GLY A 203 5.12 18.17 12.92
N LEU A 204 4.63 17.30 12.03
CA LEU A 204 5.21 15.99 11.72
C LEU A 204 6.06 15.98 10.43
N ALA A 205 6.08 17.09 9.71
CA ALA A 205 6.92 17.31 8.55
C ALA A 205 7.59 18.69 8.64
N PRO A 206 8.83 18.86 8.12
CA PRO A 206 9.55 20.12 8.15
C PRO A 206 9.04 21.14 7.12
N SER A 207 8.32 20.70 6.09
CA SER A 207 7.78 21.54 5.03
C SER A 207 6.51 20.92 4.44
N PRO A 208 5.65 21.70 3.77
CA PRO A 208 4.40 21.18 3.20
C PRO A 208 4.60 20.23 2.00
N ASN A 209 5.74 20.29 1.32
CA ASN A 209 6.00 19.56 0.06
C ASN A 209 7.02 18.43 0.24
N VAL A 210 6.81 17.58 1.24
CA VAL A 210 7.74 16.48 1.55
C VAL A 210 7.55 15.24 0.67
N LYS A 211 6.35 14.99 0.14
CA LYS A 211 6.05 13.76 -0.62
C LYS A 211 7.01 13.58 -1.81
N GLY A 212 7.70 12.45 -1.88
CA GLY A 212 8.68 12.14 -2.93
C GLY A 212 10.03 12.89 -2.82
N SER A 213 10.20 13.78 -1.85
CA SER A 213 11.48 14.46 -1.58
C SER A 213 12.50 13.50 -0.94
N ASP A 214 13.75 13.94 -0.82
CA ASP A 214 14.78 13.18 -0.11
C ASP A 214 14.45 12.96 1.37
N TYR A 215 13.70 13.89 1.98
CA TYR A 215 13.19 13.72 3.34
C TYR A 215 12.28 12.49 3.45
N ASP A 216 11.34 12.35 2.51
CA ASP A 216 10.34 11.29 2.47
C ASP A 216 10.95 9.94 2.03
N LYS A 217 11.89 9.96 1.08
CA LYS A 217 12.63 8.76 0.64
C LYS A 217 13.51 8.15 1.74
N LYS A 218 14.06 8.97 2.64
CA LYS A 218 14.88 8.51 3.78
C LYS A 218 14.05 7.91 4.93
N ARG A 219 12.72 7.89 4.82
CA ARG A 219 11.78 7.38 5.83
C ARG A 219 11.01 6.14 5.38
N GLN A 220 11.19 5.75 4.12
CA GLN A 220 10.45 4.65 3.50
C GLN A 220 11.37 3.49 3.11
N PRO A 221 10.85 2.25 3.14
CA PRO A 221 11.46 1.14 2.44
C PRO A 221 11.54 1.44 0.94
N ARG A 222 12.61 0.96 0.29
CA ARG A 222 12.77 1.06 -1.16
C ARG A 222 12.73 -0.31 -1.80
N CYS A 223 12.01 -0.43 -2.92
CA CYS A 223 11.90 -1.66 -3.70
C CYS A 223 12.35 -1.41 -5.14
N PHE A 224 13.29 -2.19 -5.65
CA PHE A 224 13.78 -2.07 -7.03
C PHE A 224 12.92 -2.83 -8.05
N GLN A 225 12.04 -3.73 -7.61
CA GLN A 225 11.23 -4.57 -8.49
C GLN A 225 10.06 -3.82 -9.16
N PHE A 226 9.86 -2.55 -8.82
CA PHE A 226 8.89 -1.67 -9.49
C PHE A 226 9.14 -1.54 -11.01
N ILE A 227 10.39 -1.72 -11.44
CA ILE A 227 10.78 -1.68 -12.86
C ILE A 227 10.04 -2.76 -13.67
N ILE A 228 9.86 -3.96 -13.12
CA ILE A 228 9.20 -5.08 -13.81
C ILE A 228 7.73 -4.73 -14.07
N PHE A 229 7.05 -4.21 -13.06
CA PHE A 229 5.68 -3.74 -13.16
C PHE A 229 5.54 -2.65 -14.23
N ASN A 230 6.42 -1.64 -14.24
CA ASN A 230 6.37 -0.57 -15.24
C ASN A 230 6.55 -1.08 -16.67
N ILE A 231 7.45 -2.05 -16.89
CA ILE A 231 7.62 -2.65 -18.22
C ILE A 231 6.33 -3.36 -18.65
N PHE A 232 5.74 -4.17 -17.78
CA PHE A 232 4.49 -4.87 -18.09
C PHE A 232 3.32 -3.89 -18.31
N ALA A 233 3.02 -3.06 -17.32
CA ALA A 233 1.82 -2.24 -17.33
C ALA A 233 1.93 -1.13 -18.40
N LEU A 234 3.02 -0.36 -18.41
CA LEU A 234 3.13 0.83 -19.26
C LEU A 234 3.59 0.48 -20.69
N LYS A 235 4.61 -0.37 -20.84
CA LYS A 235 5.22 -0.61 -22.17
C LYS A 235 4.56 -1.74 -22.94
N TYR A 236 4.10 -2.78 -22.27
CA TYR A 236 3.50 -3.93 -22.94
C TYR A 236 1.97 -3.79 -23.04
N PHE A 237 1.30 -3.59 -21.90
CA PHE A 237 -0.16 -3.59 -21.86
C PHE A 237 -0.75 -2.30 -22.44
N MET A 238 -0.39 -1.15 -21.86
CA MET A 238 -0.94 0.16 -22.27
C MET A 238 -0.52 0.61 -23.67
N ALA A 239 0.49 -0.03 -24.28
CA ALA A 239 0.84 0.22 -25.68
C ALA A 239 -0.21 -0.29 -26.67
N ASN A 240 -1.07 -1.24 -26.25
CA ASN A 240 -2.01 -1.93 -27.13
C ASN A 240 -3.46 -1.93 -26.63
N LYS A 241 -3.69 -1.39 -25.42
CA LYS A 241 -4.95 -1.53 -24.68
C LYS A 241 -5.31 -0.23 -23.97
N THR A 242 -6.60 -0.03 -23.75
CA THR A 242 -7.11 1.13 -23.01
C THR A 242 -6.88 0.96 -21.51
N TYR A 243 -6.92 2.08 -20.78
CA TYR A 243 -6.87 2.05 -19.32
C TYR A 243 -8.08 1.36 -18.69
N GLU A 244 -9.25 1.46 -19.32
CA GLU A 244 -10.46 0.76 -18.89
C GLU A 244 -10.25 -0.76 -19.02
N GLU A 245 -9.75 -1.24 -20.16
CA GLU A 245 -9.37 -2.65 -20.34
C GLU A 245 -8.33 -3.11 -19.31
N TYR A 246 -7.34 -2.27 -18.99
CA TYR A 246 -6.35 -2.56 -17.95
C TYR A 246 -7.01 -2.70 -16.58
N THR A 247 -7.91 -1.78 -16.23
CA THR A 247 -8.62 -1.77 -14.95
C THR A 247 -9.49 -3.01 -14.79
N ASP A 248 -10.25 -3.38 -15.83
CA ASP A 248 -11.14 -4.54 -15.81
C ASP A 248 -10.36 -5.85 -15.65
N LEU A 249 -9.30 -6.03 -16.45
CA LEU A 249 -8.47 -7.24 -16.39
C LEU A 249 -7.68 -7.33 -15.08
N THR A 250 -7.17 -6.19 -14.58
CA THR A 250 -6.53 -6.12 -13.26
C THR A 250 -7.52 -6.54 -12.19
N THR A 251 -8.71 -5.94 -12.17
CA THR A 251 -9.75 -6.24 -11.17
C THR A 251 -10.15 -7.71 -11.20
N LYS A 252 -10.35 -8.28 -12.39
CA LYS A 252 -10.65 -9.71 -12.55
C LYS A 252 -9.53 -10.60 -12.01
N PHE A 253 -8.28 -10.28 -12.33
CA PHE A 253 -7.11 -11.02 -11.82
C PHE A 253 -7.01 -10.96 -10.29
N TYR A 254 -7.14 -9.77 -9.70
CA TYR A 254 -7.07 -9.61 -8.25
C TYR A 254 -8.26 -10.24 -7.53
N SER A 255 -9.48 -10.18 -8.09
CA SER A 255 -10.64 -10.88 -7.52
C SER A 255 -10.40 -12.39 -7.42
N ASP A 256 -9.83 -13.00 -8.45
CA ASP A 256 -9.52 -14.43 -8.43
C ASP A 256 -8.39 -14.79 -7.45
N LYS A 257 -7.34 -13.96 -7.38
CA LYS A 257 -6.29 -14.10 -6.36
C LYS A 257 -6.84 -13.96 -4.94
N ILE A 258 -7.69 -12.97 -4.70
CA ILE A 258 -8.34 -12.73 -3.41
C ILE A 258 -9.17 -13.94 -2.97
N LYS A 259 -9.93 -14.57 -3.88
CA LYS A 259 -10.67 -15.81 -3.56
C LYS A 259 -9.74 -16.92 -3.09
N SER A 260 -8.56 -17.07 -3.70
CA SER A 260 -7.56 -18.04 -3.25
C SER A 260 -7.01 -17.67 -1.87
N MET A 261 -6.74 -16.39 -1.66
CA MET A 261 -6.21 -15.89 -0.37
C MET A 261 -7.19 -16.00 0.78
N ILE A 262 -8.50 -15.83 0.54
CA ILE A 262 -9.54 -16.09 1.53
C ILE A 262 -9.44 -17.55 1.99
N LYS A 263 -9.40 -18.50 1.04
CA LYS A 263 -9.26 -19.93 1.36
C LYS A 263 -7.96 -20.22 2.11
N LEU A 264 -6.87 -19.56 1.75
CA LEU A 264 -5.60 -19.69 2.48
C LEU A 264 -5.78 -19.30 3.96
N ILE A 265 -6.37 -18.15 4.25
CA ILE A 265 -6.55 -17.66 5.64
C ILE A 265 -7.60 -18.50 6.40
N GLU A 266 -8.63 -19.01 5.75
CA GLU A 266 -9.59 -19.95 6.35
C GLU A 266 -8.90 -21.23 6.85
N ASN A 267 -7.90 -21.69 6.09
CA ASN A 267 -7.08 -22.85 6.43
C ASN A 267 -5.86 -22.52 7.31
N ARG A 268 -5.81 -21.36 7.99
CA ARG A 268 -4.67 -20.92 8.81
C ARG A 268 -4.22 -21.86 9.93
N ASN A 269 -5.06 -22.82 10.31
CA ASN A 269 -4.73 -23.82 11.33
C ASN A 269 -4.01 -25.05 10.74
N ASP A 270 -4.01 -25.23 9.41
CA ASP A 270 -3.16 -26.22 8.76
C ASP A 270 -1.69 -25.88 8.96
N LYS A 271 -0.87 -26.88 9.26
CA LYS A 271 0.55 -26.69 9.59
C LYS A 271 1.32 -25.97 8.47
N LYS A 272 1.11 -26.35 7.21
CA LYS A 272 1.85 -25.76 6.08
C LYS A 272 1.38 -24.33 5.82
N VAL A 273 0.09 -24.07 5.96
CA VAL A 273 -0.48 -22.73 5.82
C VAL A 273 0.02 -21.82 6.94
N LYS A 274 0.06 -22.32 8.19
CA LYS A 274 0.59 -21.59 9.32
C LYS A 274 2.06 -21.20 9.11
N GLU A 275 2.91 -22.14 8.69
CA GLU A 275 4.32 -21.87 8.36
C GLU A 275 4.54 -20.86 7.23
N MET A 276 3.54 -20.66 6.37
CA MET A 276 3.55 -19.66 5.30
C MET A 276 3.06 -18.30 5.78
N LEU A 277 2.04 -18.29 6.65
CA LEU A 277 1.43 -17.09 7.19
C LEU A 277 2.26 -16.46 8.32
N ASP A 278 3.04 -17.24 9.07
CA ASP A 278 3.90 -16.79 10.18
C ASP A 278 5.28 -16.34 9.69
#